data_AF-A0A9P1J026-F1
#
_entry.id   AF-A0A9P1J026-F1
#
_cell.length_a   1.000
_cell.length_b   1.000
_cell.length_c   1.000
_cell.angle_alpha   90.00
_cell.angle_beta   90.00
_cell.angle_gamma   90.00
#
_symmetry.space_group_name_H-M   'P 1'
#
loop_
_entity.id
_entity.type
_entity.pdbx_description
1 polymer ?
#
loop_
_entity_poly.entity_id
_entity_poly.type
_entity_poly.pdbx_seq_one_letter_code
_entity_poly.pdbx_strand_id
1 'polypeptide(L)'
;MSYNHHQTSYIPSYSSNSAAQNTGAAYMARRGWEGVGNVDNSLTFSSKSSSKRVYITAFIMLSLLLLTAIIIIILFAVGVIGHQDTTIISPSPLNPNPNPNPAPNQNPIVPQQVLQTNSTFSGSFTILRQASEIFDLKNTNTYFSSLNLIQNAIDNIMVSSTLQPYAAKATITNLQNVGNDLNVQFRIVTQTNGADQNFIANVLRSNINRIEGQLGGNAQIDPNSVSVLRIT
;
A
#
# COMPACT_ATOMS: atom_id res chain seq x y z
N MET A 1 -4.53 -88.64 -34.63
CA MET A 1 -5.99 -88.72 -34.45
C MET A 1 -6.53 -87.30 -34.44
N SER A 2 -7.39 -86.99 -35.41
CA SER A 2 -8.02 -85.69 -35.60
C SER A 2 -9.22 -85.56 -34.66
N TYR A 3 -9.34 -84.44 -33.96
CA TYR A 3 -10.62 -83.97 -33.43
C TYR A 3 -10.84 -82.53 -33.86
N ASN A 4 -11.79 -82.40 -34.78
CA ASN A 4 -12.33 -81.17 -35.30
C ASN A 4 -13.51 -80.80 -34.38
N HIS A 5 -13.43 -79.67 -33.68
CA HIS A 5 -14.58 -79.10 -32.98
C HIS A 5 -14.88 -77.72 -33.56
N HIS A 6 -15.90 -77.70 -34.42
CA HIS A 6 -16.70 -76.51 -34.70
C HIS A 6 -17.28 -75.98 -33.39
N GLN A 7 -17.05 -74.70 -33.09
CA GLN A 7 -17.98 -73.95 -32.24
C GLN A 7 -18.34 -72.63 -32.90
N THR A 8 -19.64 -72.57 -33.18
CA THR A 8 -20.45 -71.55 -33.81
C THR A 8 -20.50 -70.27 -32.96
N SER A 9 -20.28 -69.15 -33.63
CA SER A 9 -20.38 -67.80 -33.11
C SER A 9 -21.78 -67.48 -32.59
N TYR A 10 -21.92 -67.24 -31.29
CA TYR A 10 -23.09 -66.58 -30.71
C TYR A 10 -22.78 -65.09 -30.58
N ILE A 11 -23.37 -64.27 -31.44
CA ILE A 11 -23.30 -62.80 -31.36
C ILE A 11 -24.69 -62.32 -30.88
N PRO A 12 -24.83 -61.82 -29.64
CA PRO A 12 -26.07 -61.17 -29.23
C PRO A 12 -26.24 -59.85 -29.99
N SER A 13 -27.35 -59.70 -30.70
CA SER A 13 -27.75 -58.45 -31.34
C SER A 13 -28.31 -57.49 -30.29
N TYR A 14 -27.54 -56.48 -29.89
CA TYR A 14 -28.10 -55.37 -29.10
C TYR A 14 -28.58 -54.25 -30.01
N SER A 15 -29.92 -54.15 -29.99
CA SER A 15 -30.74 -53.06 -30.48
C SER A 15 -30.17 -51.68 -30.13
N SER A 16 -30.13 -50.81 -31.15
CA SER A 16 -29.66 -49.44 -31.10
C SER A 16 -30.60 -48.56 -30.27
N ASN A 17 -30.32 -48.41 -28.98
CA ASN A 17 -30.83 -47.30 -28.18
C ASN A 17 -29.71 -46.29 -27.92
N SER A 18 -29.89 -45.10 -28.50
CA SER A 18 -28.96 -43.98 -28.69
C SER A 18 -28.56 -43.22 -27.41
N ALA A 19 -28.67 -43.83 -26.23
CA ALA A 19 -28.31 -43.22 -24.95
C ALA A 19 -27.11 -43.89 -24.23
N ALA A 20 -26.58 -45.01 -24.75
CA ALA A 20 -25.53 -45.80 -24.10
C ALA A 20 -24.19 -45.82 -24.87
N GLN A 21 -24.00 -44.93 -25.85
CA GLN A 21 -22.79 -44.92 -26.70
C GLN A 21 -21.56 -44.23 -26.07
N ASN A 22 -21.70 -43.59 -24.91
CA ASN A 22 -20.61 -42.83 -24.24
C ASN A 22 -20.32 -43.29 -22.80
N THR A 23 -20.55 -44.57 -22.47
CA THR A 23 -20.11 -45.12 -21.18
C THR A 23 -18.85 -45.97 -21.36
N GLY A 24 -17.91 -45.88 -20.43
CA GLY A 24 -16.63 -46.61 -20.49
C GLY A 24 -16.79 -48.14 -20.63
N ALA A 25 -17.92 -48.69 -20.18
CA ALA A 25 -18.27 -50.10 -20.34
C ALA A 25 -18.46 -50.51 -21.82
N ALA A 26 -18.99 -49.64 -22.68
CA ALA A 26 -19.12 -49.91 -24.11
C ALA A 26 -17.75 -49.93 -24.83
N TYR A 27 -16.76 -49.19 -24.32
CA TYR A 27 -15.38 -49.22 -24.83
C TYR A 27 -14.67 -50.52 -24.46
N MET A 28 -14.94 -51.04 -23.25
CA MET A 28 -14.36 -52.31 -22.79
C MET A 28 -14.96 -53.53 -23.50
N ALA A 29 -16.25 -53.51 -23.84
CA ALA A 29 -16.89 -54.58 -24.61
C ALA A 29 -16.40 -54.66 -26.09
N ARG A 30 -15.99 -53.53 -26.69
CA ARG A 30 -15.41 -53.50 -28.05
C ARG A 30 -13.96 -53.99 -28.12
N ARG A 31 -13.24 -53.96 -26.99
CA ARG A 31 -11.83 -54.37 -26.90
C ARG A 31 -11.65 -55.78 -26.34
N GLY A 32 -12.55 -56.70 -26.73
CA GLY A 32 -12.35 -58.16 -26.69
C GLY A 32 -11.49 -58.65 -25.52
N TRP A 33 -12.13 -58.92 -24.38
CA TRP A 33 -11.49 -59.51 -23.20
C TRP A 33 -11.26 -61.02 -23.41
N GLU A 34 -10.47 -61.42 -24.41
CA GLU A 34 -9.93 -62.77 -24.53
C GLU A 34 -8.48 -62.68 -25.01
N GLY A 35 -7.57 -63.04 -24.10
CA GLY A 35 -6.16 -62.70 -24.18
C GLY A 35 -5.29 -63.64 -25.02
N VAL A 36 -4.29 -63.04 -25.65
CA VAL A 36 -2.99 -63.62 -26.04
C VAL A 36 -2.07 -62.39 -26.04
N GLY A 37 -1.01 -62.21 -25.27
CA GLY A 37 0.01 -63.13 -24.80
C GLY A 37 1.31 -62.32 -24.83
N ASN A 38 1.89 -62.09 -23.65
CA ASN A 38 3.27 -61.68 -23.41
C ASN A 38 3.70 -60.21 -23.68
N VAL A 39 4.65 -59.79 -22.83
CA VAL A 39 5.46 -58.56 -22.79
C VAL A 39 4.84 -57.36 -22.08
N ASP A 40 5.17 -57.24 -20.79
CA ASP A 40 5.42 -55.99 -20.07
C ASP A 40 4.32 -54.92 -20.06
N ASN A 41 3.08 -55.29 -19.73
CA ASN A 41 2.09 -54.29 -19.31
C ASN A 41 2.29 -53.93 -17.82
N SER A 42 3.43 -53.34 -17.52
CA SER A 42 3.59 -52.46 -16.38
C SER A 42 2.49 -51.40 -16.46
N LEU A 43 1.52 -51.47 -15.54
CA LEU A 43 0.54 -50.41 -15.31
C LEU A 43 1.31 -49.16 -14.84
N THR A 44 1.86 -48.44 -15.81
CA THR A 44 2.49 -47.14 -15.58
C THR A 44 1.38 -46.13 -15.45
N PHE A 45 1.04 -45.80 -14.20
CA PHE A 45 0.39 -44.53 -13.91
C PHE A 45 1.38 -43.44 -14.31
N SER A 46 1.33 -43.01 -15.57
CA SER A 46 1.78 -41.68 -15.93
C SER A 46 0.77 -40.72 -15.32
N SER A 47 0.86 -40.53 -14.00
CA SER A 47 0.48 -39.26 -13.42
C SER A 47 1.32 -38.25 -14.18
N LYS A 48 0.73 -37.59 -15.19
CA LYS A 48 1.32 -36.38 -15.79
C LYS A 48 1.66 -35.52 -14.60
N SER A 49 2.93 -35.52 -14.22
CA SER A 49 3.38 -34.95 -12.97
C SER A 49 2.96 -33.49 -13.04
N SER A 50 1.94 -33.18 -12.24
CA SER A 50 1.27 -31.89 -12.30
C SER A 50 2.12 -30.84 -11.56
N SER A 51 3.46 -31.00 -11.59
CA SER A 51 4.43 -30.10 -11.00
C SER A 51 4.18 -28.67 -11.46
N LYS A 52 3.83 -28.45 -12.73
CA LYS A 52 3.45 -27.10 -13.22
C LYS A 52 2.25 -26.52 -12.46
N ARG A 53 1.21 -27.31 -12.17
CA ARG A 53 0.07 -26.84 -11.37
C ARG A 53 0.45 -26.66 -9.91
N VAL A 54 1.32 -27.52 -9.36
CA VAL A 54 1.83 -27.36 -7.99
C VAL A 54 2.63 -26.06 -7.85
N TYR A 55 3.48 -25.73 -8.82
CA TYR A 55 4.21 -24.46 -8.84
C TYR A 55 3.29 -23.26 -9.00
N ILE A 56 2.28 -23.34 -9.88
CA ILE A 56 1.28 -22.27 -10.04
C ILE A 56 0.49 -22.09 -8.73
N THR A 57 0.01 -23.17 -8.11
CA THR A 57 -0.74 -23.11 -6.86
C THR A 57 0.14 -22.56 -5.73
N ALA A 58 1.40 -23.00 -5.62
CA ALA A 58 2.35 -22.48 -4.64
C ALA A 58 2.63 -20.98 -4.85
N PHE A 59 2.77 -20.54 -6.10
CA PHE A 59 2.97 -19.13 -6.45
C PHE A 59 1.75 -18.27 -6.10
N ILE A 60 0.54 -18.77 -6.36
CA ILE A 60 -0.71 -18.08 -5.97
C ILE A 60 -0.81 -17.99 -4.44
N MET A 61 -0.53 -19.08 -3.72
CA MET A 61 -0.57 -19.09 -2.25
C MET A 61 0.46 -18.13 -1.65
N LEU A 62 1.68 -18.09 -2.20
CA LEU A 62 2.72 -17.17 -1.76
C LEU A 62 2.33 -15.71 -2.06
N SER A 63 1.75 -15.45 -3.22
CA SER A 63 1.29 -14.11 -3.61
C SER A 63 0.18 -13.61 -2.70
N LEU A 64 -0.79 -14.47 -2.36
CA LEU A 64 -1.87 -14.14 -1.43
C LEU A 64 -1.34 -13.89 -0.01
N LEU A 65 -0.39 -14.69 0.46
CA LEU A 65 0.24 -14.51 1.78
C LEU A 65 1.07 -13.22 1.84
N LEU A 66 1.75 -12.86 0.76
CA LEU A 66 2.48 -11.60 0.67
C LEU A 66 1.51 -10.40 0.69
N LEU A 67 0.39 -10.49 -0.05
CA LEU A 67 -0.63 -9.44 -0.07
C LEU A 67 -1.23 -9.21 1.33
N THR A 68 -1.59 -10.26 2.05
CA THR A 68 -2.14 -10.14 3.41
C THR A 68 -1.11 -9.57 4.40
N ALA A 69 0.16 -9.99 4.31
CA ALA A 69 1.23 -9.44 5.14
C ALA A 69 1.43 -7.93 4.89
N ILE A 70 1.42 -7.49 3.61
CA ILE A 70 1.52 -6.07 3.26
C ILE A 70 0.32 -5.28 3.84
N ILE A 71 -0.90 -5.81 3.73
CA ILE A 71 -2.10 -5.17 4.29
C ILE A 71 -1.97 -5.01 5.81
N ILE A 72 -1.53 -6.05 6.53
CA ILE A 72 -1.34 -5.99 7.98
C ILE A 72 -0.29 -4.92 8.34
N ILE A 73 0.85 -4.89 7.65
CA ILE A 73 1.89 -3.89 7.89
C ILE A 73 1.38 -2.47 7.65
N ILE A 74 0.61 -2.25 6.59
CA ILE A 74 -0.01 -0.94 6.31
C ILE A 74 -1.00 -0.56 7.41
N LEU A 75 -1.84 -1.49 7.88
CA LEU A 75 -2.78 -1.23 8.98
C LEU A 75 -2.06 -0.87 10.29
N PHE A 76 -0.91 -1.50 10.57
CA PHE A 76 -0.05 -1.14 11.69
C PHE A 76 0.63 0.23 11.48
N ALA A 77 1.13 0.51 10.27
CA ALA A 77 1.78 1.78 9.95
C ALA A 77 0.81 2.98 9.96
N VAL A 78 -0.46 2.75 9.61
CA VAL A 78 -1.54 3.75 9.61
C VAL A 78 -2.18 3.91 11.01
N GLY A 79 -1.72 3.16 12.02
CA GLY A 79 -2.11 3.40 13.41
C GLY A 79 -3.55 3.02 13.75
N VAL A 80 -4.12 2.00 13.11
CA VAL A 80 -5.46 1.47 13.46
C VAL A 80 -5.35 0.38 14.53
N ILE A 81 -4.61 0.65 15.60
CA ILE A 81 -4.80 0.02 16.91
C ILE A 81 -4.84 1.19 17.89
N GLY A 82 -6.05 1.65 18.18
CA GLY A 82 -6.28 2.66 19.21
C GLY A 82 -5.75 2.15 20.53
N HIS A 83 -4.57 2.62 20.93
CA HIS A 83 -4.30 2.81 22.34
C HIS A 83 -5.29 3.89 22.80
N GLN A 84 -6.37 3.45 23.42
CA GLN A 84 -7.07 4.28 24.39
C GLN A 84 -6.06 4.53 25.51
N ASP A 85 -5.28 5.60 25.39
CA ASP A 85 -4.61 6.17 26.54
C ASP A 85 -5.71 6.58 27.50
N THR A 86 -5.91 5.72 28.49
CA THR A 86 -6.75 6.00 29.63
C THR A 86 -5.99 7.09 30.37
N THR A 87 -6.39 8.35 30.19
CA THR A 87 -5.91 9.46 31.00
C THR A 87 -6.32 9.18 32.45
N ILE A 88 -5.46 8.50 33.20
CA ILE A 88 -5.54 8.40 34.65
C ILE A 88 -5.26 9.81 35.17
N ILE A 89 -6.34 10.50 35.55
CA ILE A 89 -6.29 11.73 36.30
C ILE A 89 -5.67 11.37 37.66
N SER A 90 -4.43 11.80 37.89
CA SER A 90 -3.80 11.69 39.21
C SER A 90 -4.30 12.87 40.07
N PRO A 91 -5.03 12.65 41.19
CA PRO A 91 -5.43 13.73 42.07
C PRO A 91 -4.23 14.15 42.94
N SER A 92 -3.72 15.37 42.74
CA SER A 92 -2.80 15.96 43.71
C SER A 92 -3.55 16.47 44.95
N PRO A 93 -2.95 16.37 46.15
CA PRO A 93 -3.68 16.42 47.42
C PRO A 93 -4.04 17.85 47.87
N LEU A 94 -5.19 17.94 48.54
CA LEU A 94 -5.71 19.12 49.24
C LEU A 94 -4.70 19.66 50.26
N ASN A 95 -4.35 20.94 50.15
CA ASN A 95 -3.79 21.72 51.25
C ASN A 95 -4.64 23.00 51.44
N PRO A 96 -5.31 23.20 52.59
CA PRO A 96 -6.13 24.38 52.81
C PRO A 96 -5.29 25.53 53.36
N ASN A 97 -5.10 26.58 52.57
CA ASN A 97 -4.66 27.88 53.08
C ASN A 97 -5.83 28.88 52.96
N PRO A 98 -6.36 29.45 54.06
CA PRO A 98 -7.44 30.42 53.98
C PRO A 98 -6.86 31.81 53.76
N ASN A 99 -6.92 32.31 52.52
CA ASN A 99 -6.80 33.74 52.25
C ASN A 99 -8.02 34.21 51.46
N PRO A 100 -8.88 35.09 52.00
CA PRO A 100 -10.08 35.55 51.31
C PRO A 100 -9.70 36.67 50.33
N ASN A 101 -9.44 36.33 49.07
CA ASN A 101 -9.40 37.31 48.00
C ASN A 101 -10.75 37.33 47.26
N PRO A 102 -11.41 38.49 47.04
CA PRO A 102 -12.71 38.55 46.39
C PRO A 102 -12.62 38.08 44.93
N ALA A 103 -13.60 37.27 44.52
CA ALA A 103 -13.68 36.69 43.19
C ALA A 103 -13.67 37.76 42.07
N PRO A 104 -12.89 37.57 40.98
CA PRO A 104 -13.04 38.41 39.80
C PRO A 104 -14.32 38.01 39.06
N ASN A 105 -15.15 39.01 38.74
CA ASN A 105 -16.36 38.91 37.93
C ASN A 105 -16.15 38.00 36.70
N GLN A 106 -16.88 36.89 36.66
CA GLN A 106 -17.00 36.05 35.47
C GLN A 106 -17.89 36.77 34.46
N ASN A 107 -17.29 37.48 33.52
CA ASN A 107 -17.99 37.79 32.28
C ASN A 107 -18.34 36.46 31.59
N PRO A 108 -19.53 36.32 30.98
CA PRO A 108 -19.84 35.14 30.18
C PRO A 108 -18.78 34.98 29.10
N ILE A 109 -18.04 33.87 29.15
CA ILE A 109 -17.15 33.47 28.06
C ILE A 109 -18.07 33.13 26.90
N VAL A 110 -18.32 34.10 26.02
CA VAL A 110 -18.84 33.83 24.69
C VAL A 110 -17.81 32.94 24.04
N PRO A 111 -18.15 31.70 23.60
CA PRO A 111 -17.25 30.93 22.78
C PRO A 111 -17.00 31.75 21.52
N GLN A 112 -15.83 32.38 21.42
CA GLN A 112 -15.39 32.92 20.15
C GLN A 112 -15.34 31.72 19.21
N GLN A 113 -16.30 31.64 18.28
CA GLN A 113 -16.18 30.76 17.14
C GLN A 113 -14.88 31.14 16.45
N VAL A 114 -13.84 30.34 16.68
CA VAL A 114 -12.56 30.49 15.99
C VAL A 114 -12.92 30.26 14.53
N LEU A 115 -13.02 31.34 13.76
CA LEU A 115 -13.32 31.26 12.36
C LEU A 115 -12.25 30.36 11.73
N GLN A 116 -12.65 29.16 11.28
CA GLN A 116 -11.76 28.27 10.52
C GLN A 116 -11.51 28.95 9.17
N THR A 117 -10.47 29.76 9.10
CA THR A 117 -9.98 30.26 7.82
C THR A 117 -8.82 29.40 7.38
N ASN A 118 -8.98 28.76 6.24
CA ASN A 118 -7.90 28.03 5.61
C ASN A 118 -6.80 29.04 5.25
N SER A 119 -5.58 28.77 5.69
CA SER A 119 -4.42 29.56 5.27
C SER A 119 -3.63 28.80 4.23
N THR A 120 -3.19 29.50 3.18
CA THR A 120 -2.42 28.89 2.10
C THR A 120 -1.03 29.49 2.04
N PHE A 121 -0.04 28.62 1.92
CA PHE A 121 1.37 28.96 1.84
C PHE A 121 1.96 28.38 0.56
N SER A 122 2.85 29.13 -0.07
CA SER A 122 3.71 28.65 -1.15
C SER A 122 5.14 28.57 -0.63
N GLY A 123 5.89 27.56 -1.03
CA GLY A 123 7.27 27.43 -0.62
C GLY A 123 8.11 26.62 -1.59
N SER A 124 9.40 26.60 -1.31
CA SER A 124 10.36 25.81 -2.06
C SER A 124 11.54 25.36 -1.21
N PHE A 125 12.22 24.32 -1.65
CA PHE A 125 13.57 23.98 -1.20
C PHE A 125 14.35 23.31 -2.33
N THR A 126 15.67 23.29 -2.20
CA THR A 126 16.60 22.77 -3.20
C THR A 126 17.22 21.46 -2.71
N ILE A 127 17.17 20.44 -3.56
CA ILE A 127 17.92 19.19 -3.40
C ILE A 127 19.19 19.29 -4.25
N LEU A 128 20.33 19.24 -3.59
CA LEU A 128 21.65 19.44 -4.17
C LEU A 128 22.02 18.29 -5.11
N ARG A 129 22.57 18.62 -6.28
CA ARG A 129 23.13 17.68 -7.26
C ARG A 129 22.14 16.63 -7.75
N GLN A 130 20.86 16.98 -7.79
CA GLN A 130 19.77 16.12 -8.26
C GLN A 130 19.13 16.64 -9.55
N ALA A 131 19.75 17.58 -10.26
CA ALA A 131 19.25 17.97 -11.58
C ALA A 131 19.29 16.79 -12.56
N SER A 132 18.26 16.69 -13.40
CA SER A 132 18.12 15.62 -14.39
C SER A 132 17.13 16.00 -15.48
N GLU A 133 17.37 15.54 -16.70
CA GLU A 133 16.50 15.77 -17.87
C GLU A 133 15.05 15.28 -17.65
N ILE A 134 14.84 14.34 -16.72
CA ILE A 134 13.50 13.85 -16.36
C ILE A 134 12.59 14.98 -15.82
N PHE A 135 13.18 16.03 -15.25
CA PHE A 135 12.44 17.16 -14.68
C PHE A 135 12.05 18.22 -15.73
N ASP A 136 12.64 18.15 -16.92
CA ASP A 136 12.25 18.99 -18.05
C ASP A 136 11.02 18.42 -18.78
N LEU A 137 10.82 17.09 -18.70
CA LEU A 137 9.73 16.35 -19.32
C LEU A 137 8.65 15.96 -18.30
N LYS A 138 7.79 16.93 -17.95
CA LYS A 138 6.75 16.83 -16.90
C LYS A 138 5.60 15.85 -17.16
N ASN A 139 5.61 15.16 -18.29
CA ASN A 139 4.60 14.20 -18.70
C ASN A 139 5.09 12.74 -18.63
N THR A 140 6.27 12.49 -18.06
CA THR A 140 6.84 11.15 -17.97
C THR A 140 6.46 10.46 -16.67
N ASN A 141 6.35 9.12 -16.71
CA ASN A 141 6.13 8.33 -15.50
C ASN A 141 7.22 8.56 -14.46
N THR A 142 8.48 8.72 -14.90
CA THR A 142 9.62 8.97 -14.03
C THR A 142 9.47 10.29 -13.28
N TYR A 143 9.04 11.36 -13.96
CA TYR A 143 8.72 12.64 -13.31
C TYR A 143 7.66 12.46 -12.22
N PHE A 144 6.56 11.78 -12.54
CA PHE A 144 5.49 11.54 -11.56
C PHE A 144 5.93 10.63 -10.40
N SER A 145 6.76 9.62 -10.65
CA SER A 145 7.34 8.79 -9.59
C SER A 145 8.20 9.60 -8.64
N SER A 146 9.07 10.47 -9.14
CA SER A 146 9.88 11.37 -8.31
C SER A 146 9.03 12.39 -7.55
N LEU A 147 8.02 12.96 -8.21
CA LEU A 147 7.06 13.88 -7.57
C LEU A 147 6.32 13.19 -6.43
N ASN A 148 5.82 11.98 -6.64
CA ASN A 148 5.12 11.21 -5.62
C ASN A 148 6.03 10.80 -4.47
N LEU A 149 7.30 10.46 -4.74
CA LEU A 149 8.28 10.16 -3.69
C LEU A 149 8.47 11.37 -2.77
N ILE A 150 8.69 12.55 -3.35
CA ILE A 150 8.87 13.80 -2.60
C ILE A 150 7.58 14.19 -1.88
N GLN A 151 6.42 14.04 -2.54
CA GLN A 151 5.11 14.28 -1.95
C GLN A 151 4.90 13.43 -0.69
N ASN A 152 5.13 12.12 -0.78
CA ASN A 152 5.01 11.21 0.36
C ASN A 152 5.95 11.61 1.50
N ALA A 153 7.16 12.05 1.16
CA ALA A 153 8.12 12.47 2.17
C ALA A 153 7.63 13.70 2.96
N ILE A 154 7.10 14.70 2.25
CA ILE A 154 6.56 15.91 2.89
C ILE A 154 5.26 15.61 3.64
N ASP A 155 4.37 14.78 3.10
CA ASP A 155 3.12 14.41 3.77
C ASP A 155 3.39 13.73 5.12
N ASN A 156 4.41 12.87 5.19
CA ASN A 156 4.84 12.28 6.45
C ASN A 156 5.28 13.35 7.47
N ILE A 157 5.91 14.44 7.03
CA ILE A 157 6.24 15.55 7.92
C ILE A 157 4.98 16.29 8.37
N MET A 158 4.01 16.53 7.49
CA MET A 158 2.77 17.22 7.84
C MET A 158 2.01 16.50 8.96
N VAL A 159 1.95 15.16 8.92
CA VAL A 159 1.19 14.36 9.90
C VAL A 159 1.97 13.98 11.16
N SER A 160 3.31 13.98 11.12
CA SER A 160 4.14 13.53 12.24
C SER A 160 4.91 14.64 12.96
N SER A 161 4.72 15.90 12.55
CA SER A 161 5.38 17.06 13.16
C SER A 161 4.39 17.90 13.97
N THR A 162 4.89 19.03 14.50
CA THR A 162 4.07 20.05 15.16
C THR A 162 3.05 20.73 14.22
N LEU A 163 3.02 20.40 12.93
CA LEU A 163 1.96 20.82 12.00
C LEU A 163 0.68 19.97 12.08
N GLN A 164 0.72 18.81 12.74
CA GLN A 164 -0.43 17.90 12.88
C GLN A 164 -1.70 18.61 13.42
N PRO A 165 -1.65 19.46 14.47
CA PRO A 165 -2.85 20.13 15.00
C PRO A 165 -3.51 21.11 14.02
N TYR A 166 -2.77 21.56 13.00
CA TYR A 166 -3.25 22.49 11.98
C TYR A 166 -3.89 21.78 10.78
N ALA A 167 -3.93 20.43 10.81
CA ALA A 167 -4.36 19.57 9.72
C ALA A 167 -3.74 20.02 8.38
N ALA A 168 -2.43 20.30 8.41
CA ALA A 168 -1.71 20.79 7.25
C ALA A 168 -1.66 19.72 6.16
N LYS A 169 -1.88 20.15 4.91
CA LYS A 169 -1.72 19.30 3.72
C LYS A 169 -0.75 19.96 2.76
N ALA A 170 0.26 19.20 2.33
CA ALA A 170 1.21 19.65 1.32
C ALA A 170 0.81 19.16 -0.07
N THR A 171 1.22 19.89 -1.10
CA THR A 171 1.11 19.47 -2.49
C THR A 171 2.34 19.96 -3.24
N ILE A 172 3.10 19.05 -3.82
CA ILE A 172 4.17 19.40 -4.75
C ILE A 172 3.53 19.96 -6.01
N THR A 173 3.90 21.19 -6.33
CA THR A 173 3.39 21.92 -7.48
C THR A 173 4.29 21.77 -8.69
N ASN A 174 5.61 21.67 -8.47
CA ASN A 174 6.57 21.57 -9.56
C ASN A 174 7.92 21.02 -9.07
N LEU A 175 8.60 20.30 -9.94
CA LEU A 175 10.02 19.97 -9.82
C LEU A 175 10.76 20.61 -10.99
N GLN A 176 11.86 21.31 -10.73
CA GLN A 176 12.56 22.08 -11.75
C GLN A 176 14.08 22.05 -11.55
N ASN A 177 14.82 21.82 -12.63
CA ASN A 177 16.27 21.96 -12.64
C ASN A 177 16.68 23.42 -12.44
N VAL A 178 17.60 23.65 -11.51
CA VAL A 178 18.24 24.95 -11.27
C VAL A 178 19.75 24.72 -11.21
N GLY A 179 20.42 24.92 -12.34
CA GLY A 179 21.82 24.53 -12.49
C GLY A 179 21.98 23.02 -12.31
N ASN A 180 22.82 22.62 -11.34
CA ASN A 180 23.04 21.21 -11.02
C ASN A 180 22.07 20.67 -9.96
N ASP A 181 21.18 21.52 -9.43
CA ASP A 181 20.31 21.18 -8.32
C ASP A 181 18.85 21.06 -8.77
N LEU A 182 18.05 20.41 -7.93
CA LEU A 182 16.62 20.25 -8.14
C LEU A 182 15.85 21.17 -7.20
N ASN A 183 15.10 22.12 -7.74
CA ASN A 183 14.17 22.93 -6.98
C ASN A 183 12.82 22.22 -6.87
N VAL A 184 12.36 22.04 -5.63
CA VAL A 184 11.07 21.48 -5.27
C VAL A 184 10.15 22.63 -4.86
N GLN A 185 9.08 22.84 -5.62
CA GLN A 185 8.09 23.87 -5.31
C GLN A 185 6.83 23.21 -4.76
N PHE A 186 6.30 23.73 -3.66
CA PHE A 186 5.16 23.16 -2.97
C PHE A 186 4.15 24.22 -2.51
N ARG A 187 2.95 23.74 -2.21
CA ARG A 187 1.87 24.48 -1.56
C ARG A 187 1.47 23.76 -0.29
N ILE A 188 1.25 24.49 0.79
CA ILE A 188 0.71 23.97 2.05
C ILE A 188 -0.61 24.68 2.35
N VAL A 189 -1.62 23.92 2.72
CA VAL A 189 -2.91 24.43 3.19
C VAL A 189 -3.09 23.98 4.64
N THR A 190 -3.40 24.90 5.54
CA THR A 190 -3.78 24.58 6.92
C THR A 190 -5.27 24.82 7.11
N GLN A 191 -5.93 23.97 7.90
CA GLN A 191 -7.38 24.09 8.19
C GLN A 191 -7.65 24.91 9.45
N THR A 192 -6.64 25.07 10.31
CA THR A 192 -6.71 25.86 11.53
C THR A 192 -5.80 27.08 11.42
N ASN A 193 -6.25 28.20 11.99
CA ASN A 193 -5.44 29.40 12.13
C ASN A 193 -4.35 29.23 13.18
N GLY A 194 -3.26 29.99 13.05
CA GLY A 194 -2.17 30.07 14.04
C GLY A 194 -0.84 29.54 13.54
N ALA A 195 -0.81 28.80 12.42
CA ALA A 195 0.44 28.49 11.74
C ALA A 195 0.93 29.73 10.98
N ASP A 196 2.15 30.17 11.28
CA ASP A 196 2.81 31.23 10.53
C ASP A 196 3.84 30.65 9.54
N GLN A 197 4.27 31.47 8.56
CA GLN A 197 5.19 31.03 7.52
C GLN A 197 6.58 30.63 8.07
N ASN A 198 7.06 31.27 9.12
CA ASN A 198 8.35 30.97 9.75
C ASN A 198 8.25 29.65 10.53
N PHE A 199 7.15 29.43 11.23
CA PHE A 199 6.83 28.18 11.90
C PHE A 199 6.85 27.02 10.91
N ILE A 200 6.13 27.14 9.79
CA ILE A 200 6.12 26.09 8.75
C ILE A 200 7.53 25.86 8.19
N ALA A 201 8.27 26.92 7.87
CA ALA A 201 9.64 26.79 7.37
C ALA A 201 10.56 26.11 8.39
N ASN A 202 10.43 26.44 9.68
CA ASN A 202 11.21 25.83 10.76
C ASN A 202 10.85 24.36 11.00
N VAL A 203 9.57 24.00 10.85
CA VAL A 203 9.14 22.59 10.89
C VAL A 203 9.77 21.82 9.73
N LEU A 204 9.75 22.35 8.51
CA LEU A 204 10.41 21.72 7.37
C LEU A 204 11.91 21.58 7.59
N ARG A 205 12.60 22.65 8.02
CA ARG A 205 14.06 22.62 8.31
C ARG A 205 14.43 21.61 9.39
N SER A 206 13.67 21.57 10.49
CA SER A 206 13.94 20.63 11.58
C SER A 206 13.71 19.16 11.20
N ASN A 207 13.00 18.90 10.10
CA ASN A 207 12.71 17.56 9.59
C ASN A 207 13.48 17.19 8.32
N ILE A 208 14.46 18.00 7.87
CA ILE A 208 15.24 17.74 6.64
C ILE A 208 15.81 16.32 6.62
N ASN A 209 16.49 15.89 7.69
CA ASN A 209 17.10 14.56 7.74
C ASN A 209 16.07 13.42 7.56
N ARG A 210 14.82 13.63 8.01
CA ARG A 210 13.74 12.66 7.83
C ARG A 210 13.25 12.65 6.38
N ILE A 211 13.15 13.82 5.76
CA ILE A 211 12.81 13.95 4.33
C ILE A 211 13.90 13.26 3.49
N GLU A 212 15.17 13.58 3.71
CA GLU A 212 16.30 12.97 3.00
C GLU A 212 16.34 11.45 3.15
N GLY A 213 16.09 10.93 4.36
CA GLY A 213 15.98 9.50 4.61
C GLY A 213 14.85 8.83 3.80
N GLN A 214 13.72 9.51 3.62
CA GLN A 214 12.59 9.03 2.81
C GLN A 214 12.84 9.16 1.31
N LEU A 215 13.73 10.05 0.89
CA LEU A 215 14.19 10.18 -0.50
C LEU A 215 15.30 9.16 -0.86
N GLY A 216 15.58 8.19 0.00
CA GLY A 216 16.57 7.14 -0.22
C GLY A 216 17.95 7.42 0.40
N GLY A 217 18.06 8.42 1.28
CA GLY A 217 19.25 8.66 2.12
C GLY A 217 20.44 9.32 1.43
N ASN A 218 20.47 9.35 0.10
CA ASN A 218 21.52 10.02 -0.70
C ASN A 218 21.12 11.42 -1.19
N ALA A 219 19.84 11.80 -1.02
CA ALA A 219 19.38 13.14 -1.30
C ALA A 219 19.89 14.10 -0.22
N GLN A 220 20.40 15.25 -0.63
CA GLN A 220 20.87 16.28 0.29
C GLN A 220 20.10 17.57 0.02
N ILE A 221 19.33 18.04 0.99
CA ILE A 221 18.57 19.29 0.90
C ILE A 221 19.44 20.42 1.46
N ASP A 222 19.49 21.56 0.76
CA ASP A 222 20.11 22.77 1.32
C ASP A 222 19.17 23.38 2.38
N PRO A 223 19.52 23.41 3.67
CA PRO A 223 18.65 23.94 4.72
C PRO A 223 18.35 25.45 4.56
N ASN A 224 19.25 26.17 3.89
CA ASN A 224 19.10 27.61 3.67
C ASN A 224 18.16 27.92 2.51
N SER A 225 17.93 26.96 1.62
CA SER A 225 17.01 27.10 0.48
C SER A 225 15.53 27.00 0.86
N VAL A 226 15.22 26.49 2.07
CA VAL A 226 13.83 26.33 2.52
C VAL A 226 13.18 27.70 2.68
N SER A 227 12.17 27.97 1.86
CA SER A 227 11.39 29.22 1.89
C SER A 227 9.90 28.91 1.94
N VAL A 228 9.16 29.74 2.67
CA VAL A 228 7.69 29.67 2.79
C VAL A 228 7.15 31.09 2.86
N LEU A 229 6.12 31.36 2.05
CA LEU A 229 5.42 32.63 1.97
C LEU A 229 3.92 32.40 2.09
N ARG A 230 3.26 33.15 2.96
CA ARG A 230 1.79 33.14 3.03
C ARG A 230 1.21 33.84 1.80
N ILE A 231 0.23 33.21 1.16
CA ILE A 231 -0.44 33.75 -0.04
C ILE A 231 -1.92 34.02 0.15
N THR A 232 -2.57 33.39 1.15
CA THR A 232 -3.97 33.66 1.52
C THR A 232 -4.20 33.33 2.98
#